data_AF-A0A7V6IKP7-F1
#
_entry.id   AF-A0A7V6IKP7-F1
#
_cell.length_a   1.000
_cell.length_b   1.000
_cell.length_c   1.000
_cell.angle_alpha   90.00
_cell.angle_beta   90.00
_cell.angle_gamma   90.00
#
_symmetry.space_group_name_H-M   'P 1'
#
loop_
_entity.id
_entity.type
_entity.pdbx_description
1 polymer ?
#
loop_
_entity_poly.entity_id
_entity_poly.type
_entity_poly.pdbx_seq_one_letter_code
_entity_poly.pdbx_strand_id
1 'polypeptide(L)'
;MADTLKEIWGKKYEIHYLSESSKEATIEGKYYPKDVDIAVLKGGTPVFCLGIKFITSNYKQNANNYFENMMGETANIQAKQIPYAHIIIMRYQTPYYKKNDPVTPSKIEVINEKDITKYLKLIYDVPQAHRPNELCIFLVNIDEKTGKVIKTNLERGFGKQFAKLITEKLSPENFFKQIENYKRYYEIKKR
;
A
#
# COMPACT_ATOMS: atom_id res chain seq x y z
N MET A 1 12.02 -0.18 3.89
CA MET A 1 11.03 -0.99 3.15
C MET A 1 11.72 -1.97 2.22
N ALA A 2 12.48 -1.52 1.22
CA ALA A 2 13.25 -2.42 0.35
C ALA A 2 14.19 -3.33 1.16
N ASP A 3 14.90 -2.78 2.15
CA ASP A 3 15.82 -3.59 2.97
C ASP A 3 15.09 -4.61 3.85
N THR A 4 13.94 -4.25 4.43
CA THR A 4 13.06 -5.19 5.13
C THR A 4 12.61 -6.33 4.22
N LEU A 5 12.28 -6.04 2.96
CA LEU A 5 11.94 -7.09 1.99
C LEU A 5 13.18 -7.94 1.63
N LYS A 6 14.37 -7.34 1.50
CA LYS A 6 15.62 -8.09 1.28
C LYS A 6 15.90 -9.05 2.44
N GLU A 7 15.64 -8.64 3.67
CA GLU A 7 15.75 -9.50 4.86
C GLU A 7 14.74 -10.65 4.83
N ILE A 8 13.47 -10.37 4.53
CA ILE A 8 12.39 -11.38 4.48
C ILE A 8 12.63 -12.42 3.38
N TRP A 9 12.92 -11.97 2.16
CA TRP A 9 13.05 -12.85 1.00
C TRP A 9 14.43 -13.49 0.93
N GLY A 10 15.48 -12.77 1.33
CA GLY A 10 16.85 -13.23 1.34
C GLY A 10 17.50 -13.27 -0.06
N LYS A 11 18.78 -13.65 -0.09
CA LYS A 11 19.65 -13.55 -1.27
C LYS A 11 19.25 -14.42 -2.47
N LYS A 12 18.31 -15.37 -2.30
CA LYS A 12 17.82 -16.24 -3.37
C LYS A 12 16.79 -15.57 -4.29
N TYR A 13 16.34 -14.38 -3.89
CA TYR A 13 15.34 -13.60 -4.61
C TYR A 13 15.94 -12.26 -5.01
N GLU A 14 15.49 -11.77 -6.15
CA GLU A 14 15.86 -10.48 -6.72
C GLU A 14 14.75 -9.48 -6.35
N ILE A 15 15.12 -8.30 -5.87
CA ILE A 15 14.14 -7.27 -5.50
C ILE A 15 14.38 -6.06 -6.38
N HIS A 16 13.41 -5.79 -7.24
CA HIS A 16 13.43 -4.70 -8.21
C HIS A 16 12.53 -3.57 -7.73
N TYR A 17 13.04 -2.34 -7.77
CA TYR A 17 12.35 -1.12 -7.41
C TYR A 17 13.09 0.06 -8.04
N LEU A 18 12.46 1.23 -8.14
CA LEU A 18 13.12 2.44 -8.64
C LEU A 18 14.21 2.92 -7.68
N SER A 19 15.45 3.03 -8.16
CA SER A 19 16.56 3.68 -7.47
C SER A 19 17.49 4.36 -8.49
N GLU A 20 18.54 5.05 -8.04
CA GLU A 20 19.54 5.64 -8.94
C GLU A 20 20.20 4.60 -9.86
N SER A 21 20.29 3.34 -9.41
CA SER A 21 20.95 2.25 -10.13
C SER A 21 20.01 1.14 -10.62
N SER A 22 18.70 1.23 -10.35
CA SER A 22 17.73 0.19 -10.72
C SER A 22 16.41 0.78 -11.21
N LYS A 23 15.77 0.10 -12.17
CA LYS A 23 14.44 0.44 -12.65
C LYS A 23 13.39 -0.46 -12.00
N GLU A 24 12.15 0.01 -12.00
CA GLU A 24 10.98 -0.83 -11.72
C GLU A 24 10.93 -2.00 -12.70
N ALA A 25 10.33 -3.10 -12.25
CA ALA A 25 10.09 -4.25 -13.12
C ALA A 25 8.71 -4.13 -13.76
N THR A 26 8.66 -4.31 -15.08
CA THR A 26 7.41 -4.51 -15.81
C THR A 26 6.92 -5.93 -15.58
N ILE A 27 5.72 -6.07 -15.02
CA ILE A 27 5.07 -7.36 -14.77
C ILE A 27 3.97 -7.55 -15.80
N GLU A 28 4.00 -8.70 -16.48
CA GLU A 28 2.94 -9.08 -17.42
C GLU A 28 1.65 -9.41 -16.66
N GLY A 29 0.71 -8.47 -16.65
CA GLY A 29 -0.61 -8.66 -16.08
C GLY A 29 -1.53 -9.52 -16.95
N LYS A 30 -2.77 -9.74 -16.51
CA LYS A 30 -3.78 -10.45 -17.31
C LYS A 30 -4.26 -9.65 -18.51
N TYR A 31 -4.37 -8.34 -18.35
CA TYR A 31 -4.98 -7.46 -19.34
C TYR A 31 -3.95 -6.53 -19.99
N TYR A 32 -2.92 -6.13 -19.25
CA TYR A 32 -1.84 -5.28 -19.75
C TYR A 32 -0.57 -5.42 -18.89
N PRO A 33 0.62 -5.16 -19.44
CA PRO A 33 1.85 -5.06 -18.66
C PRO A 33 1.82 -3.83 -17.73
N LYS A 34 2.31 -3.98 -16.50
CA LYS A 34 2.34 -2.89 -15.51
C LYS A 34 3.71 -2.80 -14.86
N ASP A 35 4.25 -1.59 -14.79
CA ASP A 35 5.37 -1.27 -13.91
C ASP A 35 4.87 -1.22 -12.46
N VAL A 36 5.49 -2.03 -11.60
CA VAL A 36 5.15 -2.12 -10.18
C VAL A 36 6.24 -1.47 -9.33
N ASP A 37 5.85 -0.79 -8.26
CA ASP A 37 6.79 -0.03 -7.41
C ASP A 37 7.90 -0.93 -6.84
N ILE A 38 7.53 -2.14 -6.39
CA ILE A 38 8.47 -3.17 -5.97
C ILE A 38 8.02 -4.54 -6.50
N ALA A 39 8.94 -5.26 -7.14
CA ALA A 39 8.77 -6.66 -7.55
C ALA A 39 9.82 -7.56 -6.89
N VAL A 40 9.38 -8.72 -6.43
CA VAL A 40 10.26 -9.80 -5.97
C VAL A 40 10.24 -10.91 -7.01
N LEU A 41 11.41 -11.27 -7.51
CA LEU A 41 11.62 -12.27 -8.55
C LEU A 41 12.45 -13.43 -8.00
N LYS A 42 12.24 -14.62 -8.57
CA LYS A 42 13.08 -15.80 -8.37
C LYS A 42 13.49 -16.35 -9.72
N GLY A 43 14.75 -16.15 -10.11
CA GLY A 43 15.26 -16.57 -11.42
C GLY A 43 14.47 -15.92 -12.55
N GLY A 44 14.29 -14.60 -12.48
CA GLY A 44 13.52 -13.83 -13.47
C GLY A 44 11.99 -13.97 -13.41
N THR A 45 11.43 -14.87 -12.59
CA THR A 45 9.97 -15.05 -12.47
C THR A 45 9.40 -14.25 -11.30
N PRO A 46 8.40 -13.37 -11.49
CA PRO A 46 7.75 -12.64 -10.40
C PRO A 46 7.03 -13.57 -9.43
N VAL A 47 7.31 -13.42 -8.13
CA VAL A 47 6.70 -14.23 -7.06
C VAL A 47 5.86 -13.40 -6.08
N PHE A 48 6.08 -12.09 -6.06
CA PHE A 48 5.35 -11.15 -5.21
C PHE A 48 5.54 -9.73 -5.75
N CYS A 49 4.50 -8.92 -5.71
CA CYS A 49 4.53 -7.50 -6.06
C CYS A 49 4.04 -6.65 -4.88
N LEU A 50 4.51 -5.40 -4.82
CA LEU A 50 4.10 -4.42 -3.84
C LEU A 50 3.90 -3.06 -4.48
N GLY A 51 2.70 -2.50 -4.29
CA GLY A 51 2.33 -1.17 -4.75
C GLY A 51 2.39 -0.16 -3.61
N ILE A 52 2.88 1.04 -3.87
CA ILE A 52 3.05 2.09 -2.87
C ILE A 52 2.31 3.34 -3.31
N LYS A 53 1.41 3.86 -2.47
CA LYS A 53 0.70 5.10 -2.75
C LYS A 53 0.88 6.13 -1.65
N PHE A 54 1.41 7.29 -2.00
CA PHE A 54 1.44 8.47 -1.13
C PHE A 54 0.27 9.40 -1.49
N ILE A 55 -0.57 9.71 -0.51
CA ILE A 55 -1.73 10.57 -0.63
C ILE A 55 -1.60 11.71 0.39
N THR A 56 -1.10 12.85 -0.06
CA THR A 56 -0.73 13.98 0.80
C THR A 56 -1.69 15.16 0.73
N SER A 57 -2.57 15.21 -0.27
CA SER A 57 -3.56 16.27 -0.50
C SER A 57 -4.80 15.74 -1.22
N ASN A 58 -5.89 16.50 -1.20
CA ASN A 58 -7.11 16.26 -2.00
C ASN A 58 -7.66 14.83 -1.90
N TYR A 59 -7.50 14.18 -0.74
CA TYR A 59 -7.90 12.77 -0.59
C TYR A 59 -9.40 12.60 -0.82
N LYS A 60 -10.26 13.33 -0.10
CA LYS A 60 -11.71 13.07 -0.16
C LYS A 60 -12.28 13.30 -1.56
N GLN A 61 -11.72 14.26 -2.31
CA GLN A 61 -12.09 14.50 -3.71
C GLN A 61 -11.76 13.30 -4.62
N ASN A 62 -10.63 12.63 -4.38
CA ASN A 62 -10.09 11.58 -5.26
C ASN A 62 -10.17 10.18 -4.61
N ALA A 63 -10.88 10.06 -3.50
CA ALA A 63 -10.85 8.87 -2.64
C ALA A 63 -11.33 7.61 -3.37
N ASN A 64 -12.33 7.75 -4.25
CA ASN A 64 -12.85 6.64 -5.04
C ASN A 64 -11.87 6.25 -6.14
N ASN A 65 -11.34 7.23 -6.88
CA ASN A 65 -10.35 6.98 -7.93
C ASN A 65 -9.12 6.25 -7.38
N TYR A 66 -8.60 6.65 -6.22
CA TYR A 66 -7.48 5.95 -5.59
C TYR A 66 -7.81 4.50 -5.24
N PHE A 67 -9.04 4.26 -4.74
CA PHE A 67 -9.49 2.94 -4.33
C PHE A 67 -9.72 2.02 -5.55
N GLU A 68 -10.42 2.51 -6.56
CA GLU A 68 -10.70 1.80 -7.82
C GLU A 68 -9.43 1.47 -8.59
N ASN A 69 -8.48 2.42 -8.70
CA ASN A 69 -7.20 2.18 -9.35
C ASN A 69 -6.41 1.09 -8.65
N MET A 70 -6.32 1.12 -7.31
CA MET A 70 -5.64 0.06 -6.54
C MET A 70 -6.27 -1.31 -6.81
N MET A 71 -7.61 -1.41 -6.78
CA MET A 71 -8.32 -2.66 -7.06
C MET A 71 -8.07 -3.15 -8.50
N GLY A 72 -8.07 -2.24 -9.48
CA GLY A 72 -7.83 -2.57 -10.89
C GLY A 72 -6.40 -3.07 -11.14
N GLU A 73 -5.42 -2.40 -10.56
CA GLU A 73 -4.01 -2.83 -10.58
C GLU A 73 -3.84 -4.19 -9.90
N THR A 74 -4.44 -4.37 -8.73
CA THR A 74 -4.46 -5.64 -8.00
C THR A 74 -5.04 -6.76 -8.87
N ALA A 75 -6.21 -6.53 -9.48
CA ALA A 75 -6.86 -7.50 -10.34
C ALA A 75 -6.01 -7.89 -11.55
N ASN A 76 -5.34 -6.92 -12.18
CA ASN A 76 -4.50 -7.17 -13.34
C ASN A 76 -3.33 -8.11 -13.01
N ILE A 77 -2.64 -7.91 -11.89
CA ILE A 77 -1.49 -8.73 -11.47
C ILE A 77 -1.94 -10.07 -10.86
N GLN A 78 -2.86 -10.05 -9.90
CA GLN A 78 -3.27 -11.26 -9.18
C GLN A 78 -4.03 -12.26 -10.05
N ALA A 79 -4.64 -11.83 -11.15
CA ALA A 79 -5.27 -12.77 -12.08
C ALA A 79 -4.26 -13.66 -12.84
N LYS A 80 -2.95 -13.34 -12.77
CA LYS A 80 -1.85 -14.22 -13.18
C LYS A 80 -1.29 -15.08 -12.03
N GLN A 81 -2.00 -15.12 -10.89
CA GLN A 81 -1.59 -15.82 -9.66
C GLN A 81 -0.30 -15.26 -9.03
N ILE A 82 0.02 -13.99 -9.30
CA ILE A 82 1.12 -13.27 -8.67
C ILE A 82 0.53 -12.43 -7.52
N PRO A 83 0.87 -12.70 -6.25
CA PRO A 83 0.35 -11.91 -5.14
C PRO A 83 0.72 -10.43 -5.27
N TYR A 84 -0.24 -9.55 -4.99
CA TYR A 84 -0.01 -8.11 -5.02
C TYR A 84 -0.50 -7.46 -3.72
N ALA A 85 0.43 -6.89 -2.95
CA ALA A 85 0.13 -6.19 -1.71
C ALA A 85 0.25 -4.66 -1.92
N HIS A 86 -0.39 -3.88 -1.04
CA HIS A 86 -0.33 -2.42 -1.12
C HIS A 86 0.03 -1.77 0.22
N ILE A 87 0.86 -0.72 0.16
CA ILE A 87 1.08 0.21 1.26
C ILE A 87 0.52 1.57 0.84
N ILE A 88 -0.38 2.11 1.65
CA ILE A 88 -0.98 3.43 1.45
C ILE A 88 -0.52 4.34 2.58
N ILE A 89 0.11 5.45 2.22
CA ILE A 89 0.54 6.49 3.17
C ILE A 89 -0.38 7.69 2.96
N MET A 90 -1.18 7.99 3.98
CA MET A 90 -2.20 9.04 3.95
C MET A 90 -1.87 10.12 4.98
N ARG A 91 -2.05 11.37 4.59
CA ARG A 91 -1.98 12.48 5.54
C ARG A 91 -3.27 12.57 6.35
N TYR A 92 -3.20 12.41 7.67
CA TYR A 92 -4.39 12.42 8.53
C TYR A 92 -5.15 13.75 8.47
N GLN A 93 -4.43 14.88 8.56
CA GLN A 93 -4.95 16.20 8.24
C GLN A 93 -4.56 16.58 6.81
N THR A 94 -5.44 16.29 5.86
CA THR A 94 -5.20 16.45 4.43
C THR A 94 -5.60 17.86 3.95
N PRO A 95 -4.69 18.65 3.36
CA PRO A 95 -5.05 19.90 2.70
C PRO A 95 -5.90 19.64 1.45
N TYR A 96 -6.93 20.46 1.28
CA TYR A 96 -7.75 20.52 0.08
C TYR A 96 -7.42 21.78 -0.72
N TYR A 97 -6.95 21.60 -1.95
CA TYR A 97 -6.63 22.64 -2.91
C TYR A 97 -7.70 22.70 -3.98
N LYS A 98 -8.11 23.91 -4.36
CA LYS A 98 -9.06 24.10 -5.46
C LYS A 98 -8.32 23.92 -6.78
N LYS A 99 -9.01 23.46 -7.83
CA LYS A 99 -8.40 23.30 -9.17
C LYS A 99 -7.75 24.59 -9.70
N ASN A 100 -8.30 25.75 -9.33
CA ASN A 100 -7.83 27.06 -9.79
C ASN A 100 -6.80 27.69 -8.84
N ASP A 101 -6.50 27.06 -7.70
CA ASP A 101 -5.46 27.50 -6.76
C ASP A 101 -4.81 26.26 -6.12
N PRO A 102 -3.72 25.74 -6.75
CA PRO A 102 -3.00 24.57 -6.27
C PRO A 102 -2.01 24.89 -5.13
N VAL A 103 -1.85 26.15 -4.74
CA VAL A 103 -0.83 26.60 -3.78
C VAL A 103 -1.44 26.81 -2.40
N THR A 104 -2.63 27.41 -2.33
CA THR A 104 -3.27 27.73 -1.04
C THR A 104 -4.33 26.68 -0.70
N PRO A 105 -4.22 25.98 0.44
CA PRO A 105 -5.26 25.06 0.86
C PRO A 105 -6.53 25.84 1.21
N SER A 106 -7.64 25.53 0.54
CA SER A 106 -8.94 26.12 0.85
C SER A 106 -9.55 25.59 2.15
N LYS A 107 -9.16 24.40 2.60
CA LYS A 107 -9.55 23.82 3.91
C LYS A 107 -8.62 22.65 4.26
N ILE A 108 -8.66 22.23 5.52
CA ILE A 108 -8.05 20.98 5.97
C ILE A 108 -9.16 19.96 6.21
N GLU A 109 -9.06 18.82 5.54
CA GLU A 109 -9.95 17.67 5.70
C GLU A 109 -9.30 16.62 6.59
N VAL A 110 -10.06 16.06 7.52
CA VAL A 110 -9.56 15.01 8.42
C VAL A 110 -10.01 13.65 7.90
N ILE A 111 -9.06 12.72 7.78
CA ILE A 111 -9.35 11.30 7.51
C ILE A 111 -10.15 10.74 8.68
N ASN A 112 -11.28 10.12 8.39
CA ASN A 112 -12.20 9.59 9.39
C ASN A 112 -12.43 8.08 9.20
N GLU A 113 -13.22 7.48 10.10
CA GLU A 113 -13.50 6.03 10.06
C GLU A 113 -14.10 5.57 8.74
N LYS A 114 -15.00 6.35 8.12
CA LYS A 114 -15.63 5.98 6.85
C LYS A 114 -14.60 5.86 5.72
N ASP A 115 -13.60 6.74 5.73
CA ASP A 115 -12.51 6.73 4.75
C ASP A 115 -11.67 5.44 4.83
N ILE A 116 -11.43 4.93 6.04
CA ILE A 116 -10.65 3.71 6.30
C ILE A 116 -11.50 2.45 6.16
N THR A 117 -12.80 2.54 6.46
CA THR A 117 -13.73 1.41 6.51
C THR A 117 -13.82 0.67 5.16
N LYS A 118 -13.76 1.38 4.02
CA LYS A 118 -13.76 0.72 2.70
C LYS A 118 -12.55 -0.19 2.49
N TYR A 119 -11.38 0.19 3.00
CA TYR A 119 -10.16 -0.61 2.93
C TYR A 119 -10.21 -1.82 3.87
N LEU A 120 -10.77 -1.64 5.07
CA LEU A 120 -11.04 -2.75 6.00
C LEU A 120 -12.02 -3.75 5.38
N LYS A 121 -13.14 -3.27 4.84
CA LYS A 121 -14.13 -4.12 4.14
C LYS A 121 -13.45 -4.90 3.02
N LEU A 122 -12.63 -4.26 2.20
CA LEU A 122 -11.89 -4.92 1.12
C LEU A 122 -10.99 -6.04 1.67
N ILE A 123 -10.11 -5.75 2.64
CA ILE A 123 -9.12 -6.76 3.07
C ILE A 123 -9.74 -7.92 3.87
N TYR A 124 -10.89 -7.70 4.51
CA TYR A 124 -11.66 -8.75 5.18
C TYR A 124 -12.60 -9.51 4.24
N ASP A 125 -12.76 -9.06 2.99
CA ASP A 125 -13.59 -9.74 2.01
C ASP A 125 -12.99 -11.09 1.59
N VAL A 126 -13.83 -11.92 0.97
CA VAL A 126 -13.41 -13.19 0.37
C VAL A 126 -12.26 -12.95 -0.63
N PRO A 127 -11.25 -13.82 -0.69
CA PRO A 127 -10.17 -13.68 -1.65
C PRO A 127 -10.69 -13.61 -3.10
N GLN A 128 -10.48 -12.47 -3.74
CA GLN A 128 -10.77 -12.22 -5.15
C GLN A 128 -9.58 -11.51 -5.81
N ALA A 129 -9.53 -11.52 -7.14
CA ALA A 129 -8.41 -10.94 -7.89
C ALA A 129 -8.18 -9.46 -7.55
N HIS A 130 -9.24 -8.68 -7.31
CA HIS A 130 -9.14 -7.24 -7.01
C HIS A 130 -8.82 -6.92 -5.54
N ARG A 131 -8.86 -7.93 -4.66
CA ARG A 131 -8.57 -7.77 -3.23
C ARG A 131 -7.07 -7.97 -3.02
N PRO A 132 -6.32 -6.97 -2.54
CA PRO A 132 -4.89 -7.11 -2.29
C PRO A 132 -4.61 -8.31 -1.38
N ASN A 133 -3.50 -8.99 -1.63
CA ASN A 133 -3.05 -10.06 -0.77
C ASN A 133 -2.85 -9.57 0.66
N GLU A 134 -2.24 -8.40 0.80
CA GLU A 134 -2.15 -7.67 2.07
C GLU A 134 -2.24 -6.16 1.84
N LEU A 135 -2.68 -5.45 2.87
CA LEU A 135 -2.86 -4.01 2.83
C LEU A 135 -2.31 -3.37 4.10
N CYS A 136 -1.51 -2.33 3.95
CA CYS A 136 -1.04 -1.49 5.03
C CYS A 136 -1.49 -0.05 4.82
N ILE A 137 -1.93 0.61 5.90
CA ILE A 137 -2.24 2.04 5.89
C ILE A 137 -1.43 2.75 6.97
N PHE A 138 -0.57 3.67 6.55
CA PHE A 138 0.12 4.62 7.41
C PHE A 138 -0.62 5.95 7.41
N LEU A 139 -1.07 6.38 8.58
CA LEU A 139 -1.57 7.73 8.79
C LEU A 139 -0.47 8.59 9.39
N VAL A 140 -0.16 9.69 8.71
CA VAL A 140 0.90 10.63 9.11
C VAL A 140 0.39 12.05 9.20
N ASN A 141 1.04 12.87 10.01
CA ASN A 141 0.97 14.32 9.94
C ASN A 141 2.27 14.85 9.36
N ILE A 142 2.17 15.93 8.60
CA ILE A 142 3.30 16.61 7.99
C ILE A 142 3.32 18.03 8.54
N ASP A 143 4.44 18.40 9.15
CA ASP A 143 4.74 19.78 9.50
C ASP A 143 5.22 20.51 8.24
N GLU A 144 4.41 21.46 7.77
CA GLU A 144 4.69 22.21 6.53
C GLU A 144 5.91 23.12 6.63
N LYS A 145 6.32 23.52 7.84
CA LYS A 145 7.47 24.40 8.04
C LYS A 145 8.77 23.62 7.99
N THR A 146 8.77 22.45 8.60
CA THR A 146 9.99 21.64 8.78
C THR A 146 10.08 20.46 7.80
N GLY A 147 8.99 20.15 7.09
CA GLY A 147 8.86 18.94 6.27
C GLY A 147 8.80 17.64 7.11
N LYS A 148 8.76 17.75 8.45
CA LYS A 148 8.84 16.59 9.32
C LYS A 148 7.56 15.77 9.23
N VAL A 149 7.73 14.47 8.96
CA VAL A 149 6.65 13.48 8.95
C VAL A 149 6.57 12.80 10.31
N ILE A 150 5.38 12.80 10.91
CA ILE A 150 5.12 12.23 12.24
C ILE A 150 3.97 11.24 12.13
N LYS A 151 4.12 10.04 12.70
CA LYS A 151 3.03 9.06 12.75
C LYS A 151 1.85 9.63 13.54
N THR A 152 0.64 9.50 13.01
CA THR A 152 -0.58 9.92 13.68
C THR A 152 -0.90 9.01 14.86
N ASN A 153 -1.32 9.59 15.99
CA ASN A 153 -1.89 8.81 17.09
C ASN A 153 -3.30 8.34 16.70
N LEU A 154 -3.43 7.04 16.41
CA LEU A 154 -4.68 6.45 15.94
C LEU A 154 -5.78 6.46 17.01
N GLU A 155 -5.45 6.19 18.27
CA GLU A 155 -6.45 6.20 19.35
C GLU A 155 -7.08 7.57 19.52
N ARG A 156 -6.26 8.63 19.43
CA ARG A 156 -6.76 10.01 19.45
C ARG A 156 -7.63 10.34 18.23
N GLY A 157 -7.29 9.80 17.06
CA GLY A 157 -7.96 10.13 15.80
C GLY A 157 -9.24 9.34 15.51
N PHE A 158 -9.35 8.11 16.01
CA PHE A 158 -10.40 7.14 15.66
C PHE A 158 -11.02 6.45 16.88
N GLY A 159 -10.58 6.76 18.10
CA GLY A 159 -10.97 6.03 19.30
C GLY A 159 -10.31 4.65 19.40
N LYS A 160 -10.29 4.12 20.62
CA LYS A 160 -9.52 2.90 20.97
C LYS A 160 -9.93 1.67 20.16
N GLN A 161 -11.23 1.45 19.98
CA GLN A 161 -11.72 0.24 19.31
C GLN A 161 -11.35 0.21 17.82
N PHE A 162 -11.59 1.31 17.09
CA PHE A 162 -11.28 1.38 15.67
C PHE A 162 -9.76 1.45 15.43
N ALA A 163 -9.02 2.18 16.28
CA ALA A 163 -7.56 2.22 16.24
C ALA A 163 -6.95 0.82 16.42
N LYS A 164 -7.52 0.00 17.30
CA LYS A 164 -7.10 -1.40 17.48
C LYS A 164 -7.28 -2.19 16.19
N LEU A 165 -8.43 -2.07 15.51
CA LEU A 165 -8.68 -2.76 14.25
C LEU A 165 -7.68 -2.36 13.15
N ILE A 166 -7.37 -1.05 13.03
CA ILE A 166 -6.33 -0.57 12.11
C ILE A 166 -4.97 -1.19 12.49
N THR A 167 -4.62 -1.18 13.77
CA THR A 167 -3.33 -1.67 14.26
C THR A 167 -3.17 -3.18 14.10
N GLU A 168 -4.25 -3.96 14.23
CA GLU A 168 -4.19 -5.41 14.08
C GLU A 168 -4.14 -5.84 12.62
N LYS A 169 -4.88 -5.16 11.72
CA LYS A 169 -5.03 -5.61 10.33
C LYS A 169 -4.21 -4.82 9.31
N LEU A 170 -4.16 -3.50 9.43
CA LEU A 170 -3.58 -2.59 8.43
C LEU A 170 -2.20 -2.04 8.84
N SER A 171 -1.62 -2.56 9.93
CA SER A 171 -0.34 -2.09 10.43
C SER A 171 0.84 -2.63 9.62
N PRO A 172 1.97 -1.92 9.65
CA PRO A 172 3.22 -2.39 9.05
C PRO A 172 3.69 -3.71 9.65
N GLU A 173 3.54 -3.86 10.96
CA GLU A 173 3.95 -5.06 11.70
C GLU A 173 3.17 -6.29 11.22
N ASN A 174 1.84 -6.19 11.09
CA ASN A 174 1.05 -7.28 10.52
C ASN A 174 1.40 -7.49 9.03
N PHE A 175 1.51 -6.41 8.26
CA PHE A 175 1.78 -6.46 6.83
C PHE A 175 3.06 -7.25 6.50
N PHE A 176 4.20 -6.91 7.10
CA PHE A 176 5.45 -7.61 6.83
C PHE A 176 5.45 -9.04 7.37
N LYS A 177 4.79 -9.30 8.51
CA LYS A 177 4.60 -10.66 9.03
C LYS A 177 3.85 -11.55 8.03
N GLN A 178 2.81 -11.03 7.38
CA GLN A 178 2.05 -11.80 6.39
C GLN A 178 2.86 -12.05 5.11
N ILE A 179 3.69 -11.09 4.67
CA ILE A 179 4.64 -11.31 3.57
C ILE A 179 5.62 -12.43 3.91
N GLU A 180 6.17 -12.43 5.13
CA GLU A 180 7.07 -13.49 5.59
C GLU A 180 6.38 -14.85 5.62
N ASN A 181 5.14 -14.92 6.13
CA ASN A 181 4.33 -16.14 6.10
C ASN A 181 4.11 -16.65 4.67
N TYR A 182 3.79 -15.74 3.74
CA TYR A 182 3.62 -16.10 2.33
C TYR A 182 4.91 -16.65 1.72
N LYS A 183 6.05 -16.01 1.99
CA LYS A 183 7.37 -16.49 1.54
C LYS A 183 7.63 -17.92 2.02
N ARG A 184 7.36 -18.22 3.29
CA ARG A 184 7.51 -19.57 3.86
C ARG A 184 6.60 -20.59 3.15
N TYR A 185 5.33 -20.25 2.92
CA TYR A 185 4.41 -21.08 2.16
C TYR A 185 4.89 -21.35 0.72
N TYR A 186 5.31 -20.30 0.02
CA TYR A 186 5.81 -20.39 -1.35
C TYR A 186 7.01 -21.34 -1.46
N GLU A 187 7.94 -21.28 -0.49
CA GLU A 187 9.10 -22.16 -0.44
C GLU A 187 8.74 -23.63 -0.20
N ILE A 188 7.69 -23.91 0.58
CA ILE A 188 7.21 -25.28 0.81
C ILE A 188 6.52 -25.82 -0.45
N LYS A 189 5.65 -25.02 -1.08
CA LYS A 189 4.90 -25.44 -2.28
C LYS A 189 5.79 -25.75 -3.49
N LYS A 190 6.99 -25.15 -3.56
CA LYS A 190 7.95 -25.30 -4.66
C LYS A 190 9.04 -26.34 -4.40
N ARG A 191 9.03 -27.01 -3.25
CA ARG A 191 9.79 -28.24 -3.00
C ARG A 191 9.03 -29.42 -3.59
#